data_AF-A0AAW2KU91-F1
#
_entry.id   AF-A0AAW2KU91-F1
#
_cell.length_a   1.000
_cell.length_b   1.000
_cell.length_c   1.000
_cell.angle_alpha   90.00
_cell.angle_beta   90.00
_cell.angle_gamma   90.00
#
_symmetry.space_group_name_H-M   'P 1'
#
loop_
_entity.id
_entity.type
_entity.pdbx_description
1 polymer ?
#
loop_
_entity_poly.entity_id
_entity_poly.type
_entity_poly.pdbx_seq_one_letter_code
_entity_poly.pdbx_strand_id
1 'polypeptide(L)'
;MTEIAVCRPYEELGVEEISRTKSRMMRMEKRAVGIVHEVLSLTVEKMVEVEKISHFRNWFGIDLNVKDLFLDHPGMFYLSTKGKRHTVFLREAYERGCLIESNLVYEARGSFLILFF
;
A
#
# COMPACT_ATOMS: atom_id res chain seq x y z
N MET A 1 -11.88 -0.63 43.92
CA MET A 1 -11.99 0.70 43.32
C MET A 1 -10.70 0.94 42.55
N THR A 2 -10.83 1.06 41.23
CA THR A 2 -9.76 1.12 40.23
C THR A 2 -8.92 2.39 40.39
N GLU A 3 -7.60 2.23 40.58
CA GLU A 3 -6.67 3.33 40.35
C GLU A 3 -6.64 3.65 38.86
N ILE A 4 -6.91 4.91 38.57
CA ILE A 4 -6.96 5.47 37.23
C ILE A 4 -5.51 5.53 36.77
N ALA A 5 -5.15 4.73 35.76
CA ALA A 5 -3.85 4.82 35.10
C ALA A 5 -3.75 6.16 34.37
N VAL A 6 -3.36 7.21 35.08
CA VAL A 6 -2.96 8.48 34.50
C VAL A 6 -1.59 8.26 33.89
N CYS A 7 -1.58 7.94 32.59
CA CYS A 7 -0.35 7.84 31.81
C CYS A 7 0.38 9.19 31.92
N ARG A 8 1.56 9.20 32.55
CA ARG A 8 2.30 10.44 32.83
C ARG A 8 3.02 10.91 31.55
N PRO A 9 3.06 12.22 31.24
CA PRO A 9 3.42 12.70 29.89
C PRO A 9 4.93 12.72 29.59
N TYR A 10 5.77 12.18 30.49
CA TYR A 10 7.24 12.26 30.40
C TYR A 10 7.92 10.98 30.92
N GLU A 11 7.42 9.81 30.54
CA GLU A 11 8.25 8.61 30.62
C GLU A 11 9.09 8.54 29.34
N GLU A 12 10.34 9.00 29.44
CA GLU A 12 11.34 8.77 28.39
C GLU A 12 11.60 7.26 28.30
N LEU A 13 10.92 6.60 27.37
CA LEU A 13 11.26 5.24 26.94
C LEU A 13 12.77 5.18 26.68
N GLY A 14 13.45 4.19 27.26
CA GLY A 14 14.90 4.09 27.12
C GLY A 14 15.32 4.07 25.65
N VAL A 15 16.40 4.77 25.30
CA VAL A 15 16.94 4.87 23.93
C VAL A 15 17.05 3.50 23.26
N GLU A 16 17.37 2.47 24.05
CA GLU A 16 17.44 1.09 23.61
C GLU A 16 16.08 0.48 23.22
N GLU A 17 15.02 0.72 23.98
CA GLU A 17 13.65 0.26 23.64
C GLU A 17 13.10 0.97 22.39
N ILE A 18 13.39 2.26 22.24
CA ILE A 18 13.04 3.04 21.03
C ILE A 18 13.77 2.46 19.81
N SER A 19 15.07 2.14 19.94
CA SER A 19 15.84 1.56 18.85
C SER A 19 15.33 0.18 18.42
N ARG A 20 14.94 -0.68 19.38
CA ARG A 20 14.41 -2.03 19.13
C ARG A 20 13.04 -1.97 18.48
N THR A 21 12.15 -1.09 18.95
CA THR A 21 10.82 -0.90 18.36
C THR A 21 10.90 -0.33 16.95
N LYS A 22 11.76 0.67 16.71
CA LYS A 22 12.04 1.20 15.36
C LYS A 22 12.54 0.12 14.40
N SER A 23 13.48 -0.71 14.84
CA SER A 23 14.02 -1.82 14.05
C SER A 23 12.95 -2.89 13.72
N ARG A 24 11.97 -3.08 14.61
CA ARG A 24 10.83 -3.98 14.37
C ARG A 24 9.87 -3.38 13.34
N MET A 25 9.51 -2.11 13.48
CA MET A 25 8.63 -1.42 12.55
C MET A 25 9.19 -1.42 11.12
N MET A 26 10.48 -1.11 10.96
CA MET A 26 11.13 -1.12 9.64
C MET A 26 11.08 -2.51 8.97
N ARG A 27 11.20 -3.60 9.74
CA ARG A 27 11.07 -4.96 9.21
C ARG A 27 9.64 -5.27 8.77
N MET A 28 8.65 -4.84 9.56
CA MET A 28 7.23 -5.02 9.22
C MET A 28 6.85 -4.21 7.97
N GLU A 29 7.35 -2.99 7.84
CA GLU A 29 7.16 -2.11 6.70
C GLU A 29 7.72 -2.70 5.41
N LYS A 30 8.98 -3.14 5.42
CA LYS A 30 9.60 -3.82 4.26
C LYS A 30 8.81 -5.06 3.84
N ARG A 31 8.32 -5.84 4.82
CA ARG A 31 7.48 -7.01 4.54
C ARG A 31 6.15 -6.61 3.91
N ALA A 32 5.50 -5.58 4.43
CA ALA A 32 4.23 -5.06 3.90
C ALA A 32 4.39 -4.57 2.45
N VAL A 33 5.46 -3.81 2.15
CA VAL A 33 5.80 -3.38 0.79
C VAL A 33 5.95 -4.59 -0.14
N GLY A 34 6.73 -5.61 0.27
CA GLY A 34 6.95 -6.81 -0.54
C GLY A 34 5.65 -7.59 -0.82
N ILE A 35 4.78 -7.72 0.19
CA ILE A 35 3.48 -8.40 0.02
C ILE A 35 2.60 -7.62 -0.95
N VAL A 36 2.45 -6.30 -0.77
CA VAL A 36 1.59 -5.50 -1.65
C VAL A 36 2.14 -5.47 -3.07
N HIS A 37 3.47 -5.41 -3.22
CA HIS A 37 4.13 -5.51 -4.51
C HIS A 37 3.78 -6.80 -5.24
N GLU A 38 3.89 -7.95 -4.58
CA GLU A 38 3.56 -9.25 -5.16
C GLU A 38 2.07 -9.39 -5.46
N VAL A 39 1.20 -8.91 -4.56
CA VAL A 39 -0.25 -8.93 -4.81
C VAL A 39 -0.59 -8.09 -6.04
N LEU A 40 0.00 -6.91 -6.18
CA LEU A 40 -0.18 -6.05 -7.36
C LEU A 40 0.41 -6.69 -8.62
N SER A 41 1.59 -7.32 -8.53
CA SER A 41 2.22 -7.98 -9.68
C SER A 41 1.36 -9.14 -10.23
N LEU A 42 0.53 -9.77 -9.39
CA LEU A 42 -0.42 -10.81 -9.81
C LEU A 42 -1.71 -10.25 -10.45
N THR A 43 -2.02 -8.97 -10.27
CA THR A 43 -3.22 -8.37 -10.90
C THR A 43 -3.01 -8.09 -12.39
N VAL A 44 -4.09 -8.15 -13.19
CA VAL A 44 -4.03 -7.91 -14.64
C VAL A 44 -3.56 -6.49 -14.96
N GLU A 45 -4.10 -5.49 -14.25
CA GLU A 45 -3.79 -4.09 -14.49
C GLU A 45 -2.66 -3.58 -13.58
N LYS A 46 -2.02 -4.45 -12.77
CA LYS A 46 -0.95 -4.07 -11.83
C LYS A 46 -1.34 -2.88 -10.92
N MET A 47 -2.64 -2.78 -10.61
CA MET A 47 -3.25 -1.70 -9.83
C MET A 47 -4.43 -2.23 -9.01
N VAL A 48 -4.72 -1.58 -7.89
CA VAL A 48 -5.90 -1.90 -7.06
C VAL A 48 -6.36 -0.70 -6.25
N GLU A 49 -7.63 -0.69 -5.85
CA GLU A 49 -8.16 0.32 -4.95
C GLU A 49 -7.63 0.15 -3.52
N VAL A 50 -7.20 1.25 -2.90
CA VAL A 50 -6.61 1.25 -1.55
C VAL A 50 -7.58 0.74 -0.50
N GLU A 51 -8.88 1.02 -0.66
CA GLU A 51 -9.91 0.49 0.24
C GLU A 51 -9.92 -1.04 0.27
N LYS A 52 -9.70 -1.69 -0.89
CA LYS A 52 -9.63 -3.15 -0.98
C LYS A 52 -8.46 -3.69 -0.16
N ILE A 53 -7.27 -3.11 -0.31
CA ILE A 53 -6.10 -3.51 0.49
C ILE A 53 -6.36 -3.25 1.98
N SER A 54 -6.98 -2.12 2.32
CA SER A 54 -7.32 -1.77 3.71
C SER A 54 -8.23 -2.81 4.37
N HIS A 55 -9.23 -3.33 3.65
CA HIS A 55 -10.10 -4.39 4.14
C HIS A 55 -9.35 -5.71 4.41
N PHE A 56 -8.34 -6.02 3.61
CA PHE A 56 -7.54 -7.25 3.74
C PHE A 56 -6.26 -7.07 4.56
N ARG A 57 -6.00 -5.90 5.16
CA ARG A 57 -4.74 -5.62 5.88
C ARG A 57 -4.44 -6.66 6.96
N ASN A 58 -5.47 -7.11 7.69
CA ASN A 58 -5.33 -8.12 8.75
C ASN A 58 -4.94 -9.49 8.18
N TRP A 59 -5.44 -9.83 6.97
CA TRP A 59 -5.10 -11.10 6.30
C TRP A 59 -3.65 -11.13 5.84
N PHE A 60 -3.11 -9.97 5.44
CA PHE A 60 -1.70 -9.84 5.06
C PHE A 60 -0.76 -9.66 6.27
N GLY A 61 -1.29 -9.53 7.49
CA GLY A 61 -0.51 -9.20 8.68
C GLY A 61 0.15 -7.82 8.59
N ILE A 62 -0.53 -6.87 7.93
CA ILE A 62 -0.10 -5.48 7.80
C ILE A 62 -0.85 -4.66 8.86
N ASP A 63 -0.14 -4.38 9.96
CA ASP A 63 -0.65 -3.52 11.04
C ASP A 63 -0.39 -2.02 10.79
N LEU A 64 0.19 -1.69 9.62
CA LEU A 64 0.49 -0.33 9.20
C LEU A 64 -0.72 0.30 8.50
N ASN A 65 -0.79 1.62 8.56
CA ASN A 65 -1.73 2.36 7.72
C ASN A 65 -1.33 2.20 6.25
N VAL A 66 -2.21 1.57 5.47
CA VAL A 66 -1.97 1.25 4.07
C VAL A 66 -1.73 2.51 3.23
N LYS A 67 -2.38 3.64 3.57
CA LYS A 67 -2.14 4.91 2.86
C LYS A 67 -0.72 5.42 3.09
N ASP A 68 -0.28 5.40 4.35
CA ASP A 68 1.04 5.90 4.74
C ASP A 68 2.13 5.03 4.08
N LEU A 69 1.95 3.71 4.06
CA LEU A 69 2.85 2.77 3.37
C LEU A 69 3.12 3.16 1.91
N PHE A 70 2.09 3.60 1.18
CA PHE A 70 2.24 4.03 -0.22
C PHE A 70 2.90 5.40 -0.37
N LEU A 71 2.61 6.32 0.55
CA LEU A 71 3.20 7.65 0.55
C LEU A 71 4.69 7.61 0.94
N ASP A 72 5.08 6.66 1.80
CA ASP A 72 6.46 6.44 2.22
C ASP A 72 7.32 5.79 1.11
N HIS A 73 6.69 5.13 0.12
CA HIS A 73 7.38 4.41 -0.96
C HIS A 73 6.97 4.85 -2.37
N PRO A 74 7.13 6.14 -2.73
CA PRO A 74 6.73 6.67 -4.05
C PRO A 74 7.59 6.14 -5.21
N GLY A 75 8.75 5.55 -4.90
CA GLY A 75 9.61 4.88 -5.89
C GLY A 75 9.03 3.56 -6.41
N MET A 76 8.24 2.87 -5.58
CA MET A 76 7.64 1.57 -5.92
C MET A 76 6.17 1.71 -6.29
N PHE A 77 5.45 2.57 -5.58
CA PHE A 77 4.01 2.74 -5.75
C PHE A 77 3.65 4.15 -6.23
N TYR A 78 2.63 4.21 -7.06
CA TYR A 78 2.00 5.47 -7.44
C TYR A 78 0.56 5.48 -6.92
N LEU A 79 0.17 6.54 -6.22
CA LEU A 79 -1.19 6.70 -5.70
C LEU A 79 -1.96 7.73 -6.54
N SER A 80 -2.98 7.27 -7.25
CA SER A 80 -3.92 8.15 -7.95
C SER A 80 -5.18 8.36 -7.11
N THR A 81 -5.65 9.59 -7.06
CA THR A 81 -6.92 9.94 -6.41
C THR A 81 -7.90 10.41 -7.47
N LYS A 82 -8.96 9.64 -7.69
CA LYS A 82 -10.06 9.99 -8.60
C LYS A 82 -11.33 10.22 -7.79
N GLY A 83 -11.63 11.49 -7.52
CA GLY A 83 -12.73 11.86 -6.64
C GLY A 83 -12.51 11.33 -5.22
N LYS A 84 -13.40 10.44 -4.76
CA LYS A 84 -13.29 9.78 -3.44
C LYS A 84 -12.52 8.46 -3.47
N ARG A 85 -12.15 7.96 -4.65
CA ARG A 85 -11.52 6.64 -4.82
C ARG A 85 -10.02 6.80 -4.96
N HIS A 86 -9.28 6.05 -4.16
CA HIS A 86 -7.82 6.02 -4.21
C HIS A 86 -7.36 4.70 -4.83
N THR A 87 -6.59 4.76 -5.90
CA THR A 87 -6.06 3.59 -6.60
C THR A 87 -4.55 3.62 -6.52
N VAL A 88 -3.94 2.52 -6.10
CA VAL A 88 -2.49 2.34 -6.09
C VAL A 88 -2.07 1.54 -7.32
N PHE A 89 -0.98 1.96 -7.93
CA PHE A 89 -0.39 1.39 -9.14
C PHE A 89 1.04 0.95 -8.83
N LEU A 90 1.45 -0.16 -9.41
CA LEU A 90 2.83 -0.61 -9.36
C LEU A 90 3.66 0.20 -10.37
N ARG A 91 4.59 1.05 -9.89
CA ARG A 91 5.29 2.01 -10.74
C ARG A 91 6.17 1.34 -11.81
N GLU A 92 6.80 0.23 -11.48
CA GLU A 92 7.63 -0.55 -12.42
C GLU A 92 6.83 -1.20 -13.55
N ALA A 93 5.52 -1.38 -13.38
CA ALA A 93 4.69 -2.01 -14.40
C ALA A 93 4.26 -1.06 -15.53
N TYR A 94 4.50 0.25 -15.37
CA TYR A 94 4.03 1.27 -16.30
C TYR A 94 5.19 2.09 -16.88
N GLU A 95 5.20 2.23 -18.20
CA GLU A 95 6.09 3.12 -18.93
C GLU A 95 5.25 4.10 -19.77
N ARG A 96 5.51 5.41 -19.62
CA ARG A 96 4.79 6.49 -20.34
C ARG A 96 3.25 6.45 -20.19
N GLY A 97 2.76 5.86 -19.10
CA GLY A 97 1.32 5.72 -18.84
C GLY A 97 0.69 4.48 -19.49
N CYS A 98 1.47 3.64 -20.16
CA CYS A 98 1.03 2.35 -20.70
C CYS A 98 1.60 1.21 -19.85
N LEU A 99 0.84 0.12 -19.73
CA LEU A 99 1.32 -1.09 -19.07
C LEU A 99 2.40 -1.74 -19.94
N ILE A 100 3.55 -2.07 -19.35
CA ILE A 100 4.70 -2.64 -20.08
C ILE A 100 4.36 -4.04 -20.61
N GLU A 101 3.71 -4.86 -19.78
CA GLU A 101 3.21 -6.19 -20.14
C GLU A 101 1.69 -6.14 -20.23
N SER A 102 1.17 -5.86 -21.44
CA SER A 102 -0.28 -5.89 -21.69
C SER A 102 -0.80 -7.33 -21.77
N ASN A 103 -1.96 -7.57 -21.16
CA ASN A 103 -2.71 -8.81 -21.31
C ASN A 103 -3.84 -8.62 -22.33
N LEU A 104 -4.23 -9.65 -23.07
CA LEU A 104 -5.38 -9.63 -23.98
C LEU A 104 -6.67 -9.12 -23.31
N VAL A 105 -6.86 -9.43 -22.02
CA VAL A 105 -7.99 -8.94 -21.23
C VAL A 105 -7.94 -7.42 -21.06
N TYR A 106 -6.75 -6.85 -20.85
CA TYR A 106 -6.56 -5.41 -20.75
C TYR A 106 -6.81 -4.72 -22.10
N GLU A 107 -6.24 -5.28 -23.16
CA GLU A 107 -6.40 -4.75 -24.53
C GLU A 107 -7.87 -4.77 -24.98
N ALA A 108 -8.57 -5.89 -24.75
CA ALA A 108 -10.00 -6.01 -25.09
C ALA A 108 -10.86 -4.93 -24.41
N ARG A 109 -10.53 -4.55 -23.16
CA ARG A 109 -11.23 -3.48 -22.45
C ARG A 109 -10.98 -2.10 -23.08
N GLY A 110 -9.75 -1.85 -23.52
CA GLY A 110 -9.40 -0.61 -24.24
C GLY A 110 -10.08 -0.52 -25.61
N SER A 111 -10.08 -1.62 -26.38
CA SER A 111 -10.74 -1.68 -27.68
C SER A 111 -12.25 -1.46 -27.59
N PHE A 112 -12.89 -1.95 -26.52
CA PHE A 112 -14.32 -1.70 -26.31
C PHE A 112 -14.60 -0.21 -26.09
N LEU A 113 -13.72 0.51 -25.39
CA LEU A 113 -13.88 1.95 -25.14
C LEU A 113 -13.77 2.79 -26.42
N ILE A 114 -12.90 2.38 -27.35
CA ILE A 114 -12.77 3.00 -28.68
C ILE A 114 -14.00 2.75 -29.56
N LEU A 115 -14.70 1.62 -29.38
CA LEU A 115 -15.84 1.27 -30.23
C LEU A 115 -17.10 2.13 -29.97
N PHE A 116 -17.14 2.85 -28.85
CA PHE A 116 -18.27 3.71 -28.47
C PHE A 116 -18.02 5.21 -28.71
N PHE A 117 -16.90 5.57 -29.35
CA PHE A 117 -16.57 6.92 -29.79
C PHE A 117 -16.33 6.96 -31.31
#